data_AF-A0A840UFC8-F1
#
_entry.id   AF-A0A840UFC8-F1
#
_cell.length_a   1.000
_cell.length_b   1.000
_cell.length_c   1.000
_cell.angle_alpha   90.00
_cell.angle_beta   90.00
_cell.angle_gamma   90.00
#
_symmetry.space_group_name_H-M   'P 1'
#
loop_
_entity.id
_entity.type
_entity.pdbx_description
1 polymer ?
#
loop_
_entity_poly.entity_id
_entity_poly.type
_entity_poly.pdbx_seq_one_letter_code
_entity_poly.pdbx_strand_id
1 'polypeptide(L)'
;MKHFKATVRNLMDKGHVGIGVKKRKLSSGNVVVLVCDDVGYIIMAKQMKGMTLLARFKNIDKWQGKDVNELRQEALAEKKPNAALLQALDSIEGKLHAA
;
A
#
# COMPACT_ATOMS: atom_id res chain seq x y z
N MET A 1 -12.36 -6.15 12.07
CA MET A 1 -11.78 -4.78 12.01
C MET A 1 -10.61 -4.52 12.97
N LYS A 2 -10.56 -5.10 14.18
CA LYS A 2 -9.46 -4.86 15.14
C LYS A 2 -8.06 -5.17 14.58
N HIS A 3 -7.90 -6.27 13.82
CA HIS A 3 -6.63 -6.63 13.19
C HIS A 3 -6.13 -5.63 12.13
N PHE A 4 -7.04 -5.02 11.36
CA PHE A 4 -6.68 -3.99 10.37
C PHE A 4 -6.09 -2.77 11.08
N LYS A 5 -6.81 -2.23 12.08
CA LYS A 5 -6.35 -1.05 12.83
C LYS A 5 -5.04 -1.31 13.58
N ALA A 6 -4.89 -2.47 14.22
CA ALA A 6 -3.65 -2.82 14.92
C ALA A 6 -2.45 -2.95 13.97
N THR A 7 -2.66 -3.58 12.81
CA THR A 7 -1.61 -3.70 11.78
C THR A 7 -1.22 -2.32 11.26
N VAL A 8 -2.19 -1.50 10.86
CA VAL A 8 -1.93 -0.14 10.37
C VAL A 8 -1.24 0.72 11.44
N ARG A 9 -1.62 0.60 12.71
CA ARG A 9 -1.00 1.36 13.80
C ARG A 9 0.45 0.96 14.06
N ASN A 10 0.78 -0.33 13.98
CA ASN A 10 2.17 -0.78 14.08
C ASN A 10 3.04 -0.35 12.89
N LEU A 11 2.42 -0.12 11.73
CA LEU A 11 3.10 0.36 10.52
C LEU A 11 3.37 1.87 10.56
N MET A 12 2.47 2.66 11.16
CA MET A 12 2.64 4.11 11.31
C MET A 12 3.81 4.48 12.23
N ASP A 13 4.20 3.59 13.12
CA ASP A 13 5.33 3.79 14.03
C ASP A 13 6.69 3.61 13.35
N LYS A 14 6.71 3.12 12.09
CA LYS A 14 7.93 2.74 11.37
C LYS A 14 8.31 3.69 10.24
N GLY A 15 7.45 4.65 9.89
CA GLY A 15 7.67 5.57 8.76
C GLY A 15 6.36 6.11 8.18
N HIS A 16 6.43 6.74 7.00
CA HIS A 16 5.26 7.29 6.32
C HIS A 16 4.39 6.17 5.72
N VAL A 17 3.12 6.12 6.14
CA VAL A 17 2.19 5.08 5.70
C VAL A 17 1.27 5.57 4.57
N GLY A 18 1.28 4.84 3.47
CA GLY A 18 0.35 4.97 2.35
C GLY A 18 -0.72 3.91 2.38
N ILE A 19 -1.98 4.29 2.15
CA ILE A 19 -3.08 3.34 2.07
C ILE A 19 -3.87 3.60 0.80
N GLY A 20 -4.08 2.56 0.00
CA GLY A 20 -4.95 2.61 -1.15
C GLY A 20 -5.98 1.50 -1.12
N VAL A 21 -7.20 1.84 -1.49
CA VAL A 21 -8.37 0.98 -1.41
C VAL A 21 -9.14 1.05 -2.72
N LYS A 22 -9.16 -0.05 -3.45
CA LYS A 22 -10.02 -0.22 -4.63
C LYS A 22 -11.29 -0.99 -4.24
N LYS A 23 -12.40 -0.27 -4.08
CA LYS A 23 -13.74 -0.86 -3.95
C LYS A 23 -14.31 -1.12 -5.35
N ARG A 24 -14.72 -2.36 -5.65
CA ARG A 24 -15.49 -2.69 -6.85
C ARG A 24 -16.87 -3.19 -6.44
N LYS A 25 -17.92 -2.78 -7.19
CA LYS A 25 -19.32 -3.18 -6.96
C LYS A 25 -19.55 -4.70 -7.06
N LEU A 26 -18.73 -5.43 -7.82
CA LEU A 26 -18.95 -6.85 -8.14
C LEU A 26 -17.73 -7.77 -7.84
N SER A 27 -16.67 -7.25 -7.21
CA SER A 27 -15.42 -8.01 -6.99
C SER A 27 -14.87 -7.75 -5.60
N SER A 28 -14.22 -8.79 -5.06
CA SER A 28 -13.36 -8.83 -3.89
C SER A 28 -12.43 -7.60 -3.84
N GLY A 29 -12.81 -6.56 -3.09
CA GLY A 29 -12.06 -5.31 -2.97
C GLY A 29 -10.56 -5.53 -2.66
N ASN A 30 -9.72 -4.61 -3.12
CA ASN A 30 -8.27 -4.67 -2.93
C ASN A 30 -7.80 -3.56 -2.01
N VAL A 31 -7.10 -3.90 -0.95
CA VAL A 31 -6.47 -2.96 -0.03
C VAL A 31 -4.97 -3.13 -0.10
N VAL A 32 -4.25 -2.05 -0.34
CA VAL A 32 -2.79 -1.99 -0.30
C VAL A 32 -2.39 -1.02 0.81
N VAL A 33 -1.43 -1.46 1.63
CA VAL A 33 -0.79 -0.65 2.65
C VAL A 33 0.71 -0.68 2.36
N LEU A 34 1.29 0.50 2.21
CA LEU A 34 2.72 0.70 2.04
C LEU A 34 3.25 1.49 3.24
N VAL A 35 4.49 1.23 3.59
CA VAL A 35 5.27 2.03 4.53
C VAL A 35 6.57 2.39 3.84
N CYS A 36 6.90 3.67 3.80
CA CYS A 36 8.19 4.16 3.37
C CYS A 36 8.96 4.81 4.52
N ASP A 37 10.28 4.86 4.40
CA ASP A 37 11.12 5.71 5.24
C ASP A 37 11.07 7.18 4.78
N ASP A 38 11.77 8.04 5.51
CA ASP A 38 11.84 9.49 5.24
C ASP A 38 12.56 9.82 3.91
N VAL A 39 13.31 8.87 3.35
CA VAL A 39 14.07 9.03 2.11
C VAL A 39 13.25 8.60 0.88
N GLY A 40 12.16 7.84 1.10
CA GLY A 40 11.26 7.38 0.05
C GLY A 40 11.39 5.90 -0.31
N TYR A 41 12.14 5.10 0.45
CA TYR A 41 12.23 3.65 0.22
C TYR A 41 11.11 2.90 0.92
N ILE A 42 10.49 1.94 0.23
CA ILE A 42 9.43 1.09 0.77
C ILE A 42 10.03 0.06 1.74
N ILE A 43 9.86 0.27 3.04
CA ILE A 43 10.31 -0.66 4.08
C ILE A 43 9.32 -1.81 4.32
N MET A 44 8.03 -1.61 4.02
CA MET A 44 7.04 -2.67 4.18
C MET A 44 5.86 -2.51 3.24
N ALA A 45 5.39 -3.63 2.70
CA ALA A 45 4.27 -3.67 1.76
C ALA A 45 3.32 -4.80 2.12
N LYS A 46 2.03 -4.47 2.29
CA LYS A 46 0.96 -5.44 2.57
C LYS A 46 -0.20 -5.25 1.61
N GLN A 47 -0.74 -6.35 1.13
CA GLN A 47 -1.93 -6.36 0.29
C GLN A 47 -2.97 -7.34 0.82
N MET A 48 -4.23 -6.93 0.80
CA MET A 48 -5.37 -7.78 1.09
C MET A 48 -6.30 -7.77 -0.11
N LYS A 49 -6.45 -8.94 -0.75
CA LYS A 49 -7.40 -9.17 -1.85
C LYS A 49 -8.64 -9.87 -1.30
N GLY A 50 -9.81 -9.33 -1.59
CA GLY A 50 -11.07 -9.80 -1.01
C GLY A 50 -11.45 -9.06 0.25
N MET A 51 -12.74 -8.73 0.37
CA MET A 51 -13.35 -8.25 1.61
C MET A 51 -14.29 -9.33 2.19
N THR A 52 -13.86 -10.59 2.18
CA THR A 52 -14.56 -11.68 2.87
C THR A 52 -13.98 -11.84 4.28
N LEU A 53 -14.70 -12.53 5.19
CA LEU A 53 -14.20 -12.80 6.56
C LEU A 53 -12.85 -13.55 6.60
N LEU A 54 -12.49 -14.25 5.51
CA LEU A 54 -11.25 -15.00 5.36
C LEU A 54 -10.11 -14.17 4.74
N ALA A 55 -10.39 -12.94 4.29
CA ALA A 55 -9.36 -12.10 3.71
C ALA A 55 -8.37 -11.64 4.78
N ARG A 56 -7.08 -11.82 4.49
CA ARG A 56 -5.96 -11.45 5.35
C ARG A 56 -4.95 -10.65 4.57
N PHE A 57 -4.23 -9.77 5.25
CA PHE A 57 -3.06 -9.12 4.67
C PHE A 57 -1.98 -10.14 4.39
N LYS A 58 -1.44 -10.08 3.18
CA LYS A 58 -0.25 -10.78 2.75
C LYS A 58 0.87 -9.76 2.56
N ASN A 59 2.07 -10.10 3.00
CA ASN A 59 3.25 -9.30 2.66
C ASN A 59 3.52 -9.42 1.16
N ILE A 60 3.92 -8.31 0.55
CA ILE A 60 4.28 -8.24 -0.86
C ILE A 60 5.76 -7.86 -0.93
N ASP A 61 6.62 -8.86 -0.95
CA ASP A 61 8.07 -8.65 -0.89
C ASP A 61 8.61 -7.98 -2.15
N LYS A 62 7.95 -8.17 -3.31
CA LYS A 62 8.34 -7.53 -4.58
C LYS A 62 8.28 -6.00 -4.59
N TRP A 63 7.65 -5.38 -3.59
CA TRP A 63 7.56 -3.92 -3.46
C TRP A 63 8.52 -3.37 -2.42
N GLN A 64 9.09 -4.22 -1.56
CA GLN A 64 10.00 -3.78 -0.49
C GLN A 64 11.38 -3.47 -1.06
N GLY A 65 12.04 -2.46 -0.51
CA GLY A 65 13.37 -1.99 -0.91
C GLY A 65 13.38 -1.10 -2.16
N LYS A 66 12.22 -0.87 -2.79
CA LYS A 66 12.10 0.02 -3.96
C LYS A 66 11.86 1.46 -3.54
N ASP A 67 12.35 2.39 -4.34
CA ASP A 67 11.95 3.80 -4.20
C ASP A 67 10.47 3.98 -4.57
N VAL A 68 9.79 4.93 -3.93
CA VAL A 68 8.38 5.26 -4.20
C VAL A 68 8.16 5.60 -5.68
N ASN A 69 9.05 6.36 -6.31
CA ASN A 69 8.93 6.72 -7.73
C ASN A 69 9.22 5.53 -8.64
N GLU A 70 10.23 4.72 -8.32
CA GLU A 70 10.53 3.49 -9.06
C GLU A 70 9.31 2.55 -9.05
N LEU A 71 8.75 2.30 -7.87
CA LEU A 71 7.58 1.45 -7.72
C LEU A 71 6.35 2.02 -8.44
N ARG A 72 6.22 3.36 -8.48
CA ARG A 72 5.17 4.05 -9.25
C ARG A 72 5.31 3.80 -10.75
N GLN A 73 6.51 3.97 -11.29
CA GLN A 73 6.77 3.74 -12.72
C GLN A 73 6.47 2.29 -13.10
N GLU A 74 6.90 1.32 -12.29
CA GLU A 74 6.59 -0.09 -12.51
C GLU A 74 5.08 -0.36 -12.48
N ALA A 75 4.37 0.22 -11.50
CA ALA A 75 2.92 0.05 -11.38
C ALA A 75 2.15 0.62 -12.58
N LEU A 76 2.66 1.69 -13.19
CA LEU A 76 2.11 2.29 -14.41
C LEU A 76 2.48 1.51 -15.68
N ALA A 77 3.64 0.85 -15.69
CA ALA A 77 4.08 -0.01 -16.80
C ALA A 77 3.36 -1.37 -16.83
N GLU A 78 2.76 -1.83 -15.72
CA GLU A 78 1.98 -3.07 -15.70
C GLU A 78 0.74 -2.98 -16.63
N LYS A 79 0.50 -4.02 -17.45
CA LYS A 79 -0.66 -4.11 -18.36
C LYS A 79 -2.01 -3.89 -17.68
N LYS A 80 -2.10 -4.15 -16.37
CA LYS A 80 -3.30 -3.89 -15.54
C LYS A 80 -2.87 -3.17 -14.27
N PRO A 81 -2.82 -1.82 -14.28
CA PRO A 81 -2.35 -1.05 -13.16
C PRO A 81 -3.15 -1.33 -11.89
N ASN A 82 -2.44 -1.57 -10.80
CA ASN A 82 -3.06 -1.78 -9.51
C ASN A 82 -3.45 -0.42 -8.91
N ALA A 83 -4.68 0.02 -9.16
CA ALA A 83 -5.14 1.32 -8.66
C ALA A 83 -5.07 1.47 -7.12
N ALA A 84 -5.15 0.37 -6.35
CA ALA A 84 -4.93 0.44 -4.91
C ALA A 84 -3.45 0.69 -4.55
N LEU A 85 -2.52 0.20 -5.37
CA LEU A 85 -1.10 0.51 -5.20
C LEU A 85 -0.83 1.98 -5.53
N LEU A 86 -1.32 2.47 -6.68
CA LEU A 86 -1.14 3.87 -7.09
C LEU A 86 -1.70 4.84 -6.05
N GLN A 87 -2.90 4.60 -5.52
CA GLN A 87 -3.47 5.43 -4.46
C GLN A 87 -2.65 5.40 -3.16
N ALA A 88 -2.03 4.26 -2.83
CA ALA A 88 -1.15 4.16 -1.67
C ALA A 88 0.11 5.02 -1.87
N LEU A 89 0.68 5.01 -3.08
CA LEU A 89 1.84 5.83 -3.45
C LEU A 89 1.52 7.33 -3.43
N ASP A 90 0.38 7.74 -4.01
CA ASP A 90 -0.08 9.14 -3.95
C ASP A 90 -0.22 9.65 -2.51
N SER A 91 -0.71 8.78 -1.62
CA SER A 91 -0.86 9.12 -0.20
C SER A 91 0.48 9.24 0.54
N ILE A 92 1.54 8.59 0.04
CA ILE A 92 2.90 8.70 0.58
C ILE A 92 3.57 9.97 0.08
N GLU A 93 3.51 10.25 -1.22
CA GLU A 93 4.08 11.47 -1.82
C GLU A 93 3.50 12.73 -1.17
N GLY A 94 2.18 12.76 -0.96
CA GLY A 94 1.52 13.89 -0.28
C GLY A 94 1.98 14.10 1.17
N LYS A 95 2.59 13.10 1.81
CA LYS A 95 3.14 13.21 3.18
C LYS A 95 4.63 13.53 3.17
N LEU A 96 5.40 12.97 2.23
CA LEU A 96 6.81 13.29 2.03
C LEU A 96 7.02 14.76 1.65
N HIS A 97 6.11 15.33 0.84
CA HIS A 97 6.21 16.73 0.40
C HIS A 97 5.57 17.74 1.38
N ALA A 98 4.87 17.26 2.41
CA ALA A 98 4.22 18.10 3.41
C ALA A 98 5.03 18.23 4.72
N ALA A 99 6.18 17.55 4.80
CA ALA A 99 7.16 17.61 5.89
C ALA A 99 8.32 18.54 5.49
#